data_AF-A0A3B5MKA3-F1
#
_entry.id   AF-A0A3B5MKA3-F1
#
_cell.length_a   1.000
_cell.length_b   1.000
_cell.length_c   1.000
_cell.angle_alpha   90.00
_cell.angle_beta   90.00
_cell.angle_gamma   90.00
#
_symmetry.space_group_name_H-M   'P 1'
#
loop_
_entity.id
_entity.type
_entity.pdbx_description
1 polymer ?
#
loop_
_entity_poly.entity_id
_entity_poly.type
_entity_poly.pdbx_seq_one_letter_code
_entity_poly.pdbx_strand_id
1 'polypeptide(L)'
;MSSEPARIESLRVLYQSDDYIVVDKHWDIRIDSKMWYEKQTVQMQLQHHFPHLADPSTYYGFRFCHQLDFSTSGALCVALNKAAAGRAYRCFKDRTVTKAYFFFSISASWVELHGGKNSYDVHRRNRRYRSLI
;
A
#
# COMPACT_ATOMS: atom_id res chain seq x y z
N MET A 1 17.09 -3.05 9.27
CA MET A 1 15.94 -2.16 9.01
C MET A 1 16.31 -0.81 9.59
N SER A 2 16.27 0.26 8.79
CA SER A 2 16.52 1.61 9.29
C SER A 2 15.42 1.98 10.29
N SER A 3 15.80 2.39 11.50
CA SER A 3 14.90 2.85 12.57
C SER A 3 14.47 4.31 12.41
N GLU A 4 14.88 4.96 11.32
CA GLU A 4 14.60 6.36 11.07
C GLU A 4 13.15 6.56 10.60
N PRO A 5 12.50 7.67 10.99
CA PRO A 5 11.16 8.00 10.51
C PRO A 5 11.15 8.25 9.01
N ALA A 6 9.97 8.10 8.39
CA ALA A 6 9.80 8.41 6.98
C ALA A 6 10.09 9.90 6.71
N ARG A 7 10.80 10.18 5.61
CA ARG A 7 11.13 11.54 5.17
C ARG A 7 10.84 11.69 3.69
N ILE A 8 10.65 12.92 3.22
CA ILE A 8 10.28 13.19 1.82
C ILE A 8 11.39 12.76 0.85
N GLU A 9 12.65 12.84 1.28
CA GLU A 9 13.84 12.47 0.53
C GLU A 9 14.17 10.96 0.59
N SER A 10 13.42 10.20 1.41
CA SER A 10 13.67 8.78 1.66
C SER A 10 12.65 7.92 0.91
N LEU A 11 12.91 7.67 -0.37
CA LEU A 11 12.13 6.75 -1.20
C LEU A 11 12.98 5.60 -1.70
N ARG A 12 12.67 4.38 -1.27
CA ARG A 12 13.34 3.17 -1.74
C ARG A 12 12.54 2.54 -2.87
N VAL A 13 13.13 2.48 -4.06
CA VAL A 13 12.55 1.79 -5.23
C VAL A 13 13.01 0.34 -5.23
N LEU A 14 12.06 -0.59 -5.30
CA LEU A 14 12.29 -2.02 -5.41
C LEU A 14 12.34 -2.48 -6.87
N TYR A 15 11.55 -1.84 -7.74
CA TYR A 15 11.47 -2.14 -9.16
C TYR A 15 10.98 -0.92 -9.94
N GLN A 16 11.48 -0.73 -11.15
CA GLN A 16 11.01 0.32 -12.07
C GLN A 16 11.05 -0.19 -13.52
N SER A 17 10.03 0.17 -14.28
CA SER A 17 9.85 -0.10 -15.71
C SER A 17 9.04 1.04 -16.34
N ASP A 18 8.78 0.97 -17.64
CA ASP A 18 7.94 1.96 -18.34
C ASP A 18 6.48 1.97 -17.87
N ASP A 19 6.00 0.85 -17.34
CA ASP A 19 4.60 0.67 -16.92
C ASP A 19 4.39 0.80 -15.41
N TYR A 20 5.38 0.42 -14.61
CA TYR A 20 5.25 0.29 -13.16
C TYR A 20 6.48 0.77 -12.41
N ILE A 21 6.24 1.39 -11.26
CA ILE A 21 7.22 1.59 -10.19
C ILE A 21 6.71 0.90 -8.92
N VAL A 22 7.57 0.13 -8.27
CA VAL A 22 7.30 -0.53 -6.99
C VAL A 22 8.25 0.06 -5.96
N VAL A 23 7.68 0.58 -4.89
CA VAL A 23 8.44 1.20 -3.79
C VAL A 23 8.33 0.35 -2.54
N ASP A 24 9.36 0.40 -1.71
CA ASP A 24 9.32 -0.12 -0.36
C ASP A 24 8.69 0.95 0.54
N LYS A 25 7.36 0.87 0.70
CA LYS A 25 6.62 1.80 1.55
C LYS A 25 7.15 1.69 2.98
N HIS A 26 7.52 2.82 3.58
CA HIS A 26 7.88 2.85 4.98
C HIS A 26 6.68 2.51 5.88
N TRP A 27 6.92 2.10 7.12
CA TRP A 27 5.88 2.05 8.15
C TRP A 27 5.54 3.47 8.62
N ASP A 28 4.38 3.64 9.23
CA ASP A 28 3.85 4.92 9.74
C ASP A 28 3.85 6.08 8.73
N ILE A 29 3.56 5.76 7.46
CA ILE A 29 3.35 6.76 6.43
C ILE A 29 2.10 6.42 5.61
N ARG A 30 1.30 7.45 5.32
CA ARG A 30 0.14 7.34 4.44
C ARG A 30 0.59 7.20 2.99
N ILE A 31 -0.21 6.50 2.18
CA ILE A 31 0.03 6.41 0.73
C ILE A 31 -0.23 7.77 0.08
N ASP A 32 -1.39 8.35 0.34
CA ASP A 32 -1.82 9.67 -0.14
C ASP A 32 -2.60 10.40 0.97
N SER A 33 -2.85 11.69 0.76
CA SER A 33 -3.71 12.47 1.65
C SER A 33 -4.36 13.63 0.91
N LYS A 34 -5.59 13.94 1.28
CA LYS A 34 -6.30 15.19 0.87
C LYS A 34 -6.02 16.34 1.82
N MET A 35 -5.41 16.06 2.97
CA MET A 35 -5.18 17.05 4.02
C MET A 35 -3.89 17.79 3.70
N TRP A 36 -4.00 19.10 3.46
CA TRP A 36 -2.87 19.95 3.06
C TRP A 36 -1.71 19.99 4.07
N TYR A 37 -1.96 19.67 5.35
CA TYR A 37 -0.95 19.62 6.40
C TYR A 37 -0.21 18.28 6.49
N GLU A 38 -0.70 17.23 5.84
CA GLU A 38 -0.03 15.93 5.78
C GLU A 38 1.11 16.02 4.76
N LYS A 39 2.32 16.28 5.25
CA LYS A 39 3.50 16.54 4.40
C LYS A 39 4.34 15.31 4.09
N GLN A 40 3.99 14.16 4.66
CA GLN A 40 4.77 12.93 4.55
C GLN A 40 3.85 11.82 4.06
N THR A 41 3.72 11.72 2.75
CA THR A 41 3.01 10.62 2.08
C THR A 41 3.89 9.99 1.02
N VAL A 42 3.61 8.73 0.66
CA VAL A 42 4.30 8.07 -0.46
C VAL A 42 4.09 8.83 -1.76
N GLN A 43 2.89 9.38 -1.96
CA GLN A 43 2.58 10.26 -3.08
C GLN A 43 3.54 11.45 -3.14
N MET A 44 3.77 12.14 -2.03
CA MET A 44 4.69 13.28 -2.00
C MET A 44 6.14 12.82 -2.22
N GLN A 45 6.54 11.68 -1.66
CA GLN A 45 7.87 11.11 -1.92
C GLN A 45 8.06 10.80 -3.42
N LEU A 46 7.07 10.19 -4.06
CA LEU A 46 7.08 9.93 -5.51
C LEU A 46 7.12 11.24 -6.31
N GLN A 47 6.34 12.25 -5.93
CA GLN A 47 6.35 13.56 -6.60
C GLN A 47 7.70 14.26 -6.48
N HIS A 48 8.36 14.15 -5.31
CA HIS A 48 9.66 14.75 -5.05
C HIS A 48 10.77 14.06 -5.86
N HIS A 49 10.80 12.73 -5.90
CA HIS A 49 11.84 11.96 -6.58
C HIS A 49 11.61 11.78 -8.09
N PHE A 50 10.36 11.68 -8.52
CA PHE A 50 9.96 11.39 -9.89
C PHE A 50 8.85 12.33 -10.38
N PRO A 51 9.08 13.66 -10.39
CA PRO A 51 8.06 14.62 -10.81
C PRO A 51 7.61 14.41 -12.25
N HIS A 52 8.49 13.87 -13.11
CA HIS A 52 8.20 13.57 -14.53
C HIS A 52 7.30 12.35 -14.73
N LEU A 53 7.15 11.48 -13.71
CA LEU A 53 6.25 10.33 -13.76
C LEU A 53 4.84 10.65 -13.25
N ALA A 54 4.63 11.85 -12.71
CA ALA A 54 3.34 12.28 -12.25
C ALA A 54 2.39 12.50 -13.44
N ASP A 55 1.17 11.97 -13.35
CA ASP A 55 0.11 12.15 -14.33
C ASP A 55 -0.86 13.24 -13.89
N PRO A 56 -0.87 14.41 -14.57
CA PRO A 56 -1.74 15.53 -14.25
C PRO A 56 -3.24 15.22 -14.38
N SER A 57 -3.62 14.17 -15.11
CA SER A 57 -5.02 13.73 -15.24
C SER A 57 -5.55 13.01 -14.00
N THR A 58 -4.68 12.75 -13.01
CA THR A 58 -5.05 12.06 -11.78
C THR A 58 -4.97 13.02 -10.59
N TYR A 59 -5.91 12.90 -9.66
CA TYR A 59 -6.00 13.80 -8.52
C TYR A 59 -4.73 13.83 -7.66
N TYR A 60 -4.07 12.68 -7.49
CA TYR A 60 -2.85 12.56 -6.67
C TYR A 60 -1.55 12.51 -7.50
N GLY A 61 -1.61 12.68 -8.82
CA GLY A 61 -0.47 12.52 -9.72
C GLY A 61 -0.04 11.06 -9.98
N PHE A 62 -0.48 10.09 -9.18
CA PHE A 62 -0.07 8.70 -9.31
C PHE A 62 -1.24 7.71 -9.23
N ARG A 63 -1.12 6.58 -9.90
CA ARG A 63 -2.13 5.50 -9.90
C ARG A 63 -1.67 4.35 -9.00
N PHE A 64 -2.04 4.40 -7.73
CA PHE A 64 -1.77 3.32 -6.78
C PHE A 64 -2.60 2.08 -7.14
N CYS A 65 -1.93 0.96 -7.42
CA CYS A 65 -2.58 -0.27 -7.88
C CYS A 65 -3.34 -1.00 -6.76
N HIS A 66 -2.92 -0.78 -5.52
CA HIS A 66 -3.51 -1.35 -4.31
C HIS A 66 -3.18 -0.49 -3.09
N GLN A 67 -3.76 -0.83 -1.95
CA GLN A 67 -3.47 -0.19 -0.67
C GLN A 67 -2.55 -1.05 0.21
N LEU A 68 -1.92 -0.39 1.17
CA LEU A 68 -1.24 -0.94 2.33
C LEU A 68 -1.65 -0.08 3.51
N ASP A 69 -1.83 -0.69 4.68
CA ASP A 69 -2.19 0.03 5.89
C ASP A 69 -1.08 1.01 6.29
N PHE A 70 -1.46 2.05 7.04
CA PHE A 70 -0.54 3.10 7.50
C PHE A 70 0.72 2.51 8.16
N SER A 71 0.53 1.60 9.12
CA SER A 71 1.59 0.95 9.89
C SER A 71 2.31 -0.19 9.15
N THR A 72 1.80 -0.63 8.00
CA THR A 72 2.40 -1.74 7.24
C THR A 72 3.47 -1.22 6.30
N SER A 73 4.72 -1.63 6.48
CA SER A 73 5.78 -1.41 5.48
C SER A 73 5.72 -2.45 4.36
N GLY A 74 6.35 -2.16 3.22
CA GLY A 74 6.62 -3.14 2.17
C GLY A 74 6.21 -2.70 0.78
N ALA A 75 6.18 -3.66 -0.15
CA ALA A 75 6.01 -3.40 -1.58
C ALA A 75 4.65 -2.75 -1.92
N LEU A 76 4.70 -1.52 -2.44
CA LEU A 76 3.58 -0.78 -2.97
C LEU A 76 3.77 -0.54 -4.48
N CYS A 77 2.87 -1.10 -5.29
CA CYS A 77 2.90 -0.96 -6.74
C CYS A 77 2.10 0.25 -7.23
N VAL A 78 2.72 1.04 -8.10
CA VAL A 78 2.16 2.21 -8.75
C VAL A 78 2.26 2.05 -10.26
N ALA A 79 1.16 2.25 -10.96
CA ALA A 79 1.11 2.25 -12.41
C ALA A 79 1.46 3.65 -12.95
N LEU A 80 2.31 3.69 -13.97
CA LEU A 80 2.80 4.93 -14.59
C LEU A 80 1.91 5.41 -15.74
N ASN A 81 1.00 4.57 -16.22
CA ASN A 81 0.04 4.93 -17.27
C ASN A 81 -1.32 4.24 -17.07
N LYS A 82 -2.33 4.72 -17.80
CA LYS A 82 -3.72 4.24 -17.70
C LYS A 82 -3.88 2.76 -18.08
N ALA A 83 -3.13 2.29 -19.08
CA ALA A 83 -3.21 0.89 -19.51
C ALA A 83 -2.64 -0.05 -18.44
N ALA A 84 -1.49 0.28 -17.86
CA ALA A 84 -0.86 -0.43 -16.76
C ALA A 84 -1.77 -0.48 -15.51
N ALA A 85 -2.43 0.62 -15.18
CA ALA A 85 -3.41 0.67 -14.09
C ALA A 85 -4.60 -0.27 -14.35
N GLY A 86 -5.12 -0.31 -15.59
CA GLY A 86 -6.19 -1.22 -15.98
C GLY A 86 -5.79 -2.70 -15.88
N ARG A 87 -4.57 -3.05 -16.31
CA ARG A 87 -4.04 -4.42 -16.17
C ARG A 87 -3.89 -4.81 -14.70
N ALA A 88 -3.28 -3.96 -13.89
CA ALA A 88 -3.11 -4.22 -12.46
C ALA A 88 -4.46 -4.36 -11.75
N TYR A 89 -5.42 -3.47 -12.03
CA TYR A 89 -6.78 -3.56 -11.52
C TYR A 89 -7.42 -4.91 -11.83
N ARG A 90 -7.28 -5.40 -13.07
CA ARG A 90 -7.83 -6.71 -13.45
C ARG A 90 -7.18 -7.85 -12.66
N CYS A 91 -5.87 -7.83 -12.46
CA CYS A 91 -5.19 -8.83 -11.63
C CYS A 91 -5.67 -8.83 -10.17
N PHE A 92 -5.87 -7.65 -9.57
CA PHE A 92 -6.40 -7.55 -8.19
C PHE A 92 -7.86 -7.99 -8.12
N LYS A 93 -8.68 -7.59 -9.09
CA LYS A 93 -10.11 -7.95 -9.19
C LYS A 93 -10.28 -9.47 -9.34
N ASP A 94 -9.49 -10.07 -10.22
CA ASP A 94 -9.58 -11.50 -10.56
C ASP A 94 -8.75 -12.38 -9.60
N ARG A 95 -8.16 -11.78 -8.56
CA ARG A 95 -7.36 -12.44 -7.51
C ARG A 95 -6.18 -13.25 -8.03
N THR A 96 -5.55 -12.80 -9.11
CA THR A 96 -4.36 -13.44 -9.69
C THR A 96 -3.05 -12.90 -9.10
N VAL A 97 -3.10 -11.86 -8.27
CA VAL A 97 -1.94 -11.31 -7.57
C VAL A 97 -1.55 -12.21 -6.39
N THR A 98 -0.26 -12.53 -6.28
CA THR A 98 0.31 -13.22 -5.11
C THR A 98 0.93 -12.20 -4.16
N LYS A 99 0.59 -12.28 -2.86
CA LYS A 99 1.13 -11.40 -1.81
C LYS A 99 1.61 -12.26 -0.64
N ALA A 100 2.81 -11.99 -0.16
CA ALA A 100 3.38 -12.61 1.03
C ALA A 100 3.77 -11.51 2.03
N TYR A 101 3.51 -11.76 3.31
CA TYR A 101 3.78 -10.82 4.39
C TYR A 101 4.58 -11.51 5.48
N PHE A 102 5.59 -10.81 5.99
CA PHE A 102 6.27 -11.17 7.22
C PHE A 102 5.69 -10.35 8.36
N PHE A 103 5.39 -11.01 9.48
CA PHE A 103 4.94 -10.37 10.70
C PHE A 103 5.52 -11.12 11.89
N PHE A 104 5.76 -10.39 12.99
CA PHE A 104 6.20 -10.97 14.25
C PHE A 104 5.05 -10.93 15.25
N SER A 105 4.63 -12.10 15.72
CA SER A 105 3.60 -12.23 16.75
C SER A 105 4.25 -12.68 18.06
N ILE A 106 4.03 -11.91 19.12
CA ILE A 106 4.34 -12.35 20.48
C ILE A 106 3.03 -12.93 21.03
N SER A 107 2.85 -14.24 20.92
CA SER A 107 1.77 -14.95 21.58
C SER A 107 2.27 -15.55 22.90
N ALA A 108 1.39 -15.63 23.91
CA ALA A 108 1.68 -16.33 25.17
C ALA A 108 1.79 -17.87 25.01
N SER A 109 1.62 -18.37 23.79
CA SER A 109 1.62 -19.79 23.44
C SER A 109 2.22 -19.98 22.04
N TRP A 110 2.93 -21.08 21.80
CA TRP A 110 3.52 -21.39 20.51
C TRP A 110 2.45 -21.49 19.41
N VAL A 111 2.57 -20.66 18.37
CA VAL A 111 1.78 -20.82 17.13
C VAL A 111 2.57 -21.74 16.21
N GLU A 112 2.11 -22.98 16.05
CA GLU A 112 2.59 -23.83 14.96
C GLU A 112 2.03 -23.29 13.64
N LEU A 113 2.89 -22.66 12.84
CA LEU A 113 2.58 -22.23 11.48
C LEU A 113 2.62 -23.45 10.53
N HIS A 114 1.70 -24.40 10.71
CA HIS A 114 1.34 -25.28 9.60
C HIS A 114 0.71 -24.39 8.52
N GLY A 115 1.00 -24.64 7.23
CA GLY A 115 0.47 -23.89 6.08
C GLY A 115 -1.06 -23.93 5.98
N GLY A 116 -1.74 -23.26 6.91
CA GLY A 116 -3.16 -23.32 7.17
C GLY A 116 -3.88 -22.22 6.41
N LYS A 117 -4.97 -22.60 5.74
CA LYS A 117 -5.91 -21.64 5.16
C LYS A 117 -6.74 -21.08 6.30
N ASN A 118 -6.56 -19.80 6.60
CA ASN A 118 -7.37 -19.13 7.61
C ASN A 118 -8.59 -18.48 6.94
N SER A 119 -9.75 -19.14 6.98
CA SER A 119 -10.99 -18.65 6.35
C SER A 119 -11.97 -18.16 7.42
N TYR A 120 -11.70 -16.99 8.00
CA TYR A 120 -12.66 -16.27 8.83
C TYR A 120 -13.34 -15.18 8.01
N ASP A 121 -14.67 -15.19 7.96
CA ASP A 121 -15.44 -14.07 7.41
C ASP A 121 -15.44 -12.90 8.39
N VAL A 122 -14.59 -11.91 8.14
CA VAL A 122 -14.43 -10.71 8.97
C VAL A 122 -15.65 -9.77 8.87
N HIS A 123 -16.52 -9.93 7.86
CA HIS A 123 -17.64 -9.01 7.61
C HIS A 123 -18.85 -9.20 8.54
N ARG A 124 -18.96 -10.33 9.26
CA ARG A 124 -20.15 -10.65 10.06
C ARG A 124 -20.23 -9.97 11.44
N ARG A 125 -19.17 -9.29 11.89
CA ARG A 125 -19.13 -8.67 13.24
C ARG A 125 -19.74 -7.27 13.34
N ASN A 126 -20.04 -6.58 12.23
CA ASN A 126 -20.48 -5.18 12.24
C ASN A 126 -22.01 -4.96 12.05
N ARG A 127 -22.86 -5.88 12.52
CA ARG A 127 -24.34 -5.72 12.54
C ARG A 127 -24.95 -5.41 13.92
N ARG A 128 -24.16 -4.96 14.90
CA ARG A 128 -24.68 -4.58 16.25
C ARG A 128 -24.63 -3.09 16.59
N TYR A 129 -24.32 -2.20 15.64
CA TYR A 129 -24.37 -0.74 15.83
C TYR A 129 -25.11 -0.03 14.70
N ARG A 130 -26.34 -0.48 14.40
CA ARG A 130 -27.28 0.25 13.54
C ARG A 130 -28.67 0.27 14.18
N SER A 131 -28.71 0.83 15.38
CA SER A 131 -29.93 1.35 16.01
C SER A 131 -29.46 2.27 17.13
N LEU A 132 -29.33 3.56 16.79
CA LEU A 132 -29.47 4.75 17.64
C LEU A 132 -28.69 5.89 16.98
N ILE A 133 -29.46 6.96 16.74
CA ILE A 133 -29.13 8.30 16.23
C ILE A 133 -28.93 8.39 14.71
#